data_AF-A0A929K726-F1
#
_entry.id   AF-A0A929K726-F1
#
_cell.length_a   1.000
_cell.length_b   1.000
_cell.length_c   1.000
_cell.angle_alpha   90.00
_cell.angle_beta   90.00
_cell.angle_gamma   90.00
#
_symmetry.space_group_name_H-M   'P 1'
#
loop_
_entity.id
_entity.type
_entity.pdbx_description
1 polymer ?
#
loop_
_entity_poly.entity_id
_entity_poly.type
_entity_poly.pdbx_seq_one_letter_code
_entity_poly.pdbx_strand_id
1 'polypeptide(L)'
;METRPDEFGLVPDKEGYISLKELLKAINEEPHMGYVRESHIIEVLLHDRNDVFEINEKKIRSIKRNFTPVDEDQDRVHPPKTLYKGIKRKTYPYVLKSGLLPGSNEHIAMTKDKDLAVRIARRLDQKPIILEIKAEVATENGIPFFL
;
A
#
# COMPACT_ATOMS: atom_id res chain seq x y z
N MET A 1 -11.96 1.66 -2.58
CA MET A 1 -11.63 2.43 -1.35
C MET A 1 -12.57 2.15 -0.18
N GLU A 2 -13.68 1.41 -0.35
CA GLU A 2 -14.54 1.04 0.79
C GLU A 2 -14.19 -0.32 1.40
N THR A 3 -13.84 -1.32 0.58
CA THR A 3 -13.71 -2.71 1.04
C THR A 3 -12.27 -3.23 1.02
N ARG A 4 -11.63 -3.28 -0.15
CA ARG A 4 -10.32 -3.95 -0.34
C ARG A 4 -9.31 -3.09 -1.10
N PRO A 5 -8.78 -2.01 -0.50
CA PRO A 5 -7.72 -1.21 -1.13
C PRO A 5 -6.40 -1.99 -1.32
N ASP A 6 -6.16 -3.00 -0.47
CA ASP A 6 -5.01 -3.90 -0.48
C ASP A 6 -4.88 -4.71 -1.78
N GLU A 7 -6.01 -5.11 -2.38
CA GLU A 7 -6.04 -5.83 -3.67
C GLU A 7 -5.45 -4.99 -4.81
N PHE A 8 -5.48 -3.67 -4.68
CA PHE A 8 -4.86 -2.73 -5.60
C PHE A 8 -3.48 -2.27 -5.13
N GLY A 9 -2.96 -2.83 -4.04
CA GLY A 9 -1.69 -2.44 -3.44
C GLY A 9 -1.69 -1.03 -2.85
N LEU A 10 -2.86 -0.56 -2.42
CA LEU A 10 -3.03 0.70 -1.72
C LEU A 10 -3.12 0.41 -0.22
N VAL A 11 -2.31 1.10 0.56
CA VAL A 11 -2.25 0.95 2.02
C VAL A 11 -2.67 2.27 2.63
N PRO A 12 -3.89 2.35 3.19
CA PRO A 12 -4.35 3.52 3.92
C PRO A 12 -3.48 3.79 5.15
N ASP A 13 -3.36 5.05 5.54
CA ASP A 13 -2.77 5.41 6.83
C ASP A 13 -3.75 5.18 8.00
N LYS A 14 -3.32 5.53 9.22
CA LYS A 14 -4.11 5.40 10.45
C LYS A 14 -5.48 6.10 10.41
N GLU A 15 -5.62 7.12 9.58
CA GLU A 15 -6.89 7.84 9.43
C GLU A 15 -7.72 7.32 8.24
N GLY A 16 -7.23 6.30 7.55
CA GLY A 16 -7.84 5.69 6.37
C GLY A 16 -7.52 6.42 5.06
N TYR A 17 -6.57 7.36 5.07
CA TYR A 17 -6.23 8.13 3.90
C TYR A 17 -5.23 7.42 2.98
N ILE A 18 -5.44 7.58 1.68
CA ILE A 18 -4.55 7.13 0.61
C ILE A 18 -4.06 8.34 -0.16
N SER A 19 -2.79 8.34 -0.59
CA SER A 19 -2.30 9.40 -1.48
C SER A 19 -3.03 9.39 -2.82
N LEU A 20 -3.51 10.55 -3.28
CA LEU A 20 -4.10 10.71 -4.62
C LEU A 20 -3.16 10.23 -5.72
N LYS A 21 -1.85 10.43 -5.54
CA LYS A 21 -0.83 9.97 -6.49
C LYS A 21 -0.78 8.44 -6.58
N GLU A 22 -0.89 7.75 -5.44
CA GLU A 22 -0.87 6.29 -5.42
C GLU A 22 -2.17 5.71 -5.96
N LEU A 23 -3.30 6.29 -5.55
CA LEU A 23 -4.62 5.95 -6.08
C LEU A 23 -4.66 6.11 -7.61
N LEU A 24 -4.20 7.24 -8.14
CA LEU A 24 -4.19 7.52 -9.56
C LEU A 24 -3.31 6.52 -10.33
N LYS A 25 -2.17 6.12 -9.77
CA LYS A 25 -1.33 5.07 -10.38
C LYS A 25 -2.05 3.71 -10.40
N ALA A 26 -2.71 3.34 -9.31
CA ALA A 26 -3.48 2.11 -9.25
C ALA A 26 -4.63 2.12 -10.26
N ILE A 27 -5.39 3.21 -10.35
CA ILE A 27 -6.46 3.36 -11.34
C ILE A 27 -5.92 3.22 -12.77
N ASN A 28 -4.81 3.89 -13.08
CA ASN A 28 -4.26 3.87 -14.44
C ASN A 28 -3.68 2.51 -14.88
N GLU A 29 -3.48 1.57 -13.95
CA GLU A 29 -3.12 0.18 -14.27
C GLU A 29 -4.32 -0.68 -14.64
N GLU A 30 -5.53 -0.25 -14.28
CA GLU A 30 -6.74 -1.01 -14.56
C GLU A 30 -7.10 -0.94 -16.05
N PRO A 31 -7.61 -2.04 -16.63
CA PRO A 31 -8.05 -2.06 -18.01
C PRO A 31 -8.99 -0.90 -18.33
N HIS A 32 -8.72 -0.21 -19.44
CA HIS A 32 -9.48 0.94 -19.92
C HIS A 32 -9.44 2.20 -19.05
N MET A 33 -8.73 2.21 -17.91
CA MET A 33 -8.71 3.35 -16.98
C MET A 33 -7.47 4.25 -17.12
N GLY A 34 -6.54 3.94 -18.03
CA GLY A 34 -5.29 4.69 -18.22
C GLY A 34 -5.43 6.16 -18.65
N TYR A 35 -6.65 6.63 -18.98
CA TYR A 35 -6.94 8.02 -19.30
C TYR A 35 -7.28 8.86 -18.06
N VAL A 36 -7.47 8.24 -16.90
CA VAL A 36 -7.89 8.93 -15.68
C VAL A 36 -6.77 9.86 -15.21
N ARG A 37 -7.19 11.04 -14.74
CA ARG A 37 -6.33 12.14 -14.29
C ARG A 37 -6.86 12.61 -12.95
N GLU A 38 -6.01 13.32 -12.22
CA GLU A 38 -6.39 13.91 -10.93
C GLU A 38 -7.64 14.80 -11.05
N SER A 39 -7.77 15.56 -12.14
CA SER A 39 -8.96 16.39 -12.41
C SER A 39 -10.26 15.58 -12.48
N HIS A 40 -10.24 14.37 -13.04
CA HIS A 40 -11.40 13.49 -13.10
C HIS A 40 -11.80 13.00 -11.69
N ILE A 41 -10.81 12.72 -10.83
CA ILE A 41 -11.07 12.35 -9.43
C ILE A 41 -11.71 13.53 -8.69
N ILE A 42 -11.15 14.73 -8.85
CA ILE A 42 -11.70 15.96 -8.24
C ILE A 42 -13.13 16.22 -8.73
N GLU A 43 -13.42 16.02 -10.01
CA GLU A 43 -14.76 16.19 -10.56
C GLU A 43 -15.78 15.22 -9.95
N VAL A 44 -15.40 13.95 -9.74
CA VAL A 44 -16.23 12.97 -9.02
C VAL A 44 -16.52 13.44 -7.59
N LEU A 45 -15.51 13.98 -6.89
CA LEU A 45 -15.66 14.50 -5.54
C LEU A 45 -16.58 15.73 -5.47
N LEU A 46 -16.49 16.64 -6.43
CA LEU A 46 -17.37 17.83 -6.48
C LEU A 46 -18.84 17.46 -6.70
N HIS A 47 -19.12 16.30 -7.28
CA HIS A 47 -20.47 15.79 -7.49
C HIS A 47 -20.90 14.75 -6.43
N ASP A 48 -20.06 14.49 -5.43
CA ASP A 48 -20.40 13.60 -4.32
C ASP A 48 -21.38 14.30 -3.37
N ARG A 49 -22.67 14.00 -3.54
CA ARG A 49 -23.74 14.62 -2.74
C ARG A 49 -23.96 13.95 -1.38
N ASN A 50 -23.34 12.81 -1.15
CA ASN A 50 -23.56 12.00 0.05
C ASN A 50 -22.34 12.02 0.99
N ASP A 51 -21.37 12.91 0.74
CA ASP A 51 -20.12 13.03 1.47
C ASP A 51 -19.47 11.65 1.69
N VAL A 52 -19.45 10.81 0.65
CA VAL A 52 -18.87 9.46 0.72
C VAL A 52 -17.36 9.52 0.86
N PHE A 53 -16.74 10.55 0.28
CA PHE A 53 -15.31 10.74 0.29
C PHE A 53 -14.90 12.03 0.99
N GLU A 54 -13.78 11.97 1.68
CA GLU A 54 -13.12 13.13 2.27
C GLU A 54 -11.74 13.31 1.63
N ILE A 55 -11.42 14.54 1.29
CA ILE A 55 -10.15 14.94 0.67
C ILE A 55 -9.45 15.97 1.54
N ASN A 56 -8.16 15.76 1.77
CA ASN A 56 -7.30 16.74 2.41
C ASN A 56 -6.00 16.85 1.62
N GLU A 57 -5.68 18.06 1.16
CA GLU A 57 -4.51 18.40 0.33
C GLU A 57 -4.33 17.47 -0.87
N LYS A 58 -3.64 16.34 -0.67
CA LYS A 58 -3.29 15.33 -1.69
C LYS A 58 -3.63 13.91 -1.28
N LYS A 59 -4.54 13.75 -0.32
CA LYS A 59 -4.98 12.46 0.20
C LYS A 59 -6.51 12.37 0.17
N ILE A 60 -7.01 11.15 -0.01
CA ILE A 60 -8.44 10.83 -0.08
C ILE A 60 -8.74 9.62 0.79
N ARG A 61 -9.90 9.63 1.47
CA ARG A 61 -10.46 8.46 2.16
C ARG A 61 -11.93 8.30 1.85
N SER A 62 -12.45 7.08 1.99
CA SER A 62 -13.89 6.86 2.09
C SER A 62 -14.32 6.97 3.55
N ILE A 63 -15.39 7.72 3.80
CA ILE A 63 -16.03 7.81 5.12
C ILE A 63 -16.77 6.49 5.42
N LYS A 64 -17.24 5.79 4.38
CA LYS A 64 -17.95 4.50 4.46
C LYS A 64 -17.03 3.28 4.38
N ARG A 65 -15.75 3.43 4.69
CA ARG A 65 -14.80 2.31 4.67
C ARG A 65 -15.22 1.21 5.66
N ASN A 66 -15.08 -0.04 5.21
CA ASN A 66 -15.35 -1.27 5.97
C ASN A 66 -14.05 -1.97 6.39
N PHE A 67 -12.93 -1.26 6.38
CA PHE A 67 -11.65 -1.72 6.92
C PHE A 67 -11.16 -0.71 7.96
N THR A 68 -10.43 -1.22 8.94
CA THR A 68 -9.75 -0.44 9.98
C THR A 68 -8.25 -0.44 9.72
N PRO A 69 -7.53 0.61 10.15
CA PRO A 69 -6.08 0.56 10.22
C PRO A 69 -5.62 -0.52 11.20
N VAL A 70 -4.36 -0.93 11.04
CA VAL A 70 -3.68 -1.89 11.91
C VAL A 70 -3.67 -1.39 13.36
N ASP A 71 -4.18 -2.22 14.27
CA ASP A 71 -4.06 -2.10 15.72
C ASP A 71 -3.03 -3.14 16.21
N GLU A 72 -1.89 -2.67 16.73
CA GLU A 72 -0.79 -3.57 17.12
C GLU A 72 -1.16 -4.52 18.28
N ASP A 73 -2.13 -4.14 19.11
CA ASP A 73 -2.57 -4.97 20.24
C ASP A 73 -3.52 -6.09 19.79
N GLN A 74 -4.26 -5.87 18.70
CA GLN A 74 -5.32 -6.77 18.23
C GLN A 74 -4.94 -7.57 16.97
N ASP A 75 -4.12 -6.99 16.10
CA ASP A 75 -3.89 -7.52 14.75
C ASP A 75 -2.57 -8.28 14.62
N ARG A 76 -1.89 -8.59 15.73
CA ARG A 76 -0.66 -9.39 15.70
C ARG A 76 -0.94 -10.80 15.18
N VAL A 77 -0.19 -11.23 14.16
CA VAL A 77 -0.40 -12.52 13.50
C VAL A 77 0.91 -13.28 13.27
N HIS A 78 0.79 -14.59 13.07
CA HIS A 78 1.87 -15.40 12.48
C HIS A 78 1.82 -15.26 10.95
N PRO A 79 2.88 -14.74 10.31
CA PRO A 79 2.88 -14.55 8.87
C PRO A 79 3.04 -15.89 8.12
N PRO A 80 2.76 -15.93 6.81
CA PRO A 80 3.19 -17.05 5.97
C PRO A 80 4.72 -17.15 5.95
N LYS A 81 5.26 -18.29 5.48
CA LYS A 81 6.71 -18.53 5.38
C LYS A 81 7.46 -17.43 4.66
N THR A 82 6.86 -16.93 3.59
CA THR A 82 7.47 -15.97 2.69
C THR A 82 6.50 -14.83 2.39
N LEU A 83 7.01 -13.61 2.44
CA LEU A 83 6.36 -12.39 1.97
C LEU A 83 7.24 -11.70 0.93
N TYR A 84 6.63 -10.82 0.14
CA TYR A 84 7.30 -10.09 -0.93
C TYR A 84 7.15 -8.58 -0.75
N LYS A 85 8.23 -7.85 -1.06
CA LYS A 85 8.22 -6.39 -1.12
C LYS A 85 9.05 -5.88 -2.29
N GLY A 86 8.45 -5.01 -3.09
CA GLY A 86 9.15 -4.24 -4.10
C GLY A 86 9.88 -3.04 -3.53
N ILE A 87 11.12 -2.82 -3.96
CA ILE A 87 11.87 -1.60 -3.69
C ILE A 87 12.41 -1.00 -4.99
N LYS A 88 12.72 0.30 -4.96
CA LYS A 88 13.45 0.96 -6.05
C LYS A 88 14.85 0.39 -6.13
N ARG A 89 15.41 0.26 -7.34
CA ARG A 89 16.74 -0.30 -7.54
C ARG A 89 17.82 0.45 -6.74
N LYS A 90 17.70 1.78 -6.69
CA LYS A 90 18.62 2.66 -5.95
C LYS A 90 18.59 2.46 -4.42
N THR A 91 17.52 1.88 -3.88
CA THR A 91 17.33 1.67 -2.43
C THR A 91 18.01 0.38 -1.96
N TYR A 92 18.31 -0.55 -2.88
CA TYR A 92 18.84 -1.87 -2.55
C TYR A 92 20.17 -1.87 -1.77
N PRO A 93 21.18 -1.04 -2.10
CA PRO A 93 22.42 -0.99 -1.32
C PRO A 93 22.19 -0.60 0.15
N TYR A 94 21.20 0.26 0.41
CA TYR A 94 20.84 0.65 1.77
C TYR A 94 20.12 -0.48 2.50
N VAL A 95 19.21 -1.20 1.83
CA VAL A 95 18.50 -2.34 2.41
C VAL A 95 19.47 -3.47 2.78
N LEU A 96 20.51 -3.71 1.98
CA LEU A 96 21.55 -4.69 2.32
C LEU A 96 22.33 -4.31 3.58
N LYS A 97 22.52 -3.02 3.83
CA LYS A 97 23.30 -2.53 4.99
C LYS A 97 22.47 -2.42 6.27
N SER A 98 21.24 -1.95 6.16
CA SER A 98 20.43 -1.51 7.30
C SER A 98 19.11 -2.28 7.44
N GLY A 99 18.85 -3.25 6.56
CA GLY A 99 17.56 -3.93 6.50
C GLY A 99 16.45 -3.06 5.91
N LEU A 100 15.21 -3.56 6.03
CA LEU A 100 14.02 -2.82 5.65
C LEU A 100 13.60 -1.94 6.82
N LEU A 101 13.51 -0.63 6.60
CA LEU A 101 13.04 0.32 7.59
C LEU A 101 11.67 0.89 7.19
N PRO A 102 10.75 1.07 8.15
CA PRO A 102 9.52 1.81 7.93
C PRO A 102 9.91 3.26 7.62
N GLY A 103 9.52 3.75 6.44
CA GLY A 103 9.87 5.10 5.98
C GLY A 103 9.08 6.17 6.72
N SER A 104 8.14 6.81 6.03
CA SER A 104 7.16 7.72 6.64
C SER A 104 5.96 7.02 7.24
N ASN A 105 5.82 5.71 6.99
CA ASN A 105 4.74 4.89 7.50
C ASN A 105 5.22 4.17 8.75
N GLU A 106 4.31 3.78 9.62
CA GLU A 106 4.66 3.05 10.85
C GLU A 106 5.05 1.60 10.56
N HIS A 107 4.39 0.97 9.59
CA HIS A 107 4.64 -0.41 9.21
C HIS A 107 5.20 -0.54 7.79
N ILE A 108 5.89 -1.65 7.57
CA ILE A 108 6.40 -2.03 6.25
C ILE A 108 5.36 -2.93 5.59
N ALA A 109 4.57 -2.37 4.69
CA ALA A 109 3.63 -3.17 3.90
C ALA A 109 4.36 -4.21 3.03
N MET A 110 3.87 -5.44 3.09
CA MET A 110 4.34 -6.58 2.30
C MET A 110 3.11 -7.38 1.82
N THR A 111 3.31 -8.30 0.88
CA THR A 111 2.23 -9.17 0.40
C THR A 111 2.71 -10.59 0.21
N LYS A 112 1.81 -11.56 0.39
CA LYS A 112 2.05 -12.97 0.03
C LYS A 112 2.04 -13.19 -1.49
N ASP A 113 1.42 -12.28 -2.24
CA ASP A 113 1.29 -12.35 -3.68
C ASP A 113 2.48 -11.67 -4.37
N LYS A 114 3.33 -12.48 -5.01
CA LYS A 114 4.51 -12.01 -5.72
C LYS A 114 4.17 -11.12 -6.91
N ASP A 115 3.10 -11.43 -7.64
CA ASP A 115 2.70 -10.67 -8.83
C ASP A 115 2.15 -9.30 -8.42
N LEU A 116 1.40 -9.25 -7.32
CA LEU A 116 1.00 -7.99 -6.70
C LEU A 116 2.22 -7.17 -6.26
N ALA A 117 3.21 -7.80 -5.61
CA ALA A 117 4.44 -7.11 -5.23
C ALA A 117 5.18 -6.54 -6.45
N VAL A 118 5.29 -7.29 -7.55
CA VAL A 118 5.88 -6.83 -8.82
C VAL A 118 5.11 -5.65 -9.38
N ARG A 119 3.77 -5.74 -9.44
CA ARG A 119 2.89 -4.68 -9.94
C ARG A 119 3.08 -3.39 -9.15
N ILE A 120 3.00 -3.44 -7.82
CA ILE A 120 3.23 -2.28 -6.93
C ILE A 120 4.64 -1.72 -7.12
N ALA A 121 5.65 -2.59 -7.24
CA ALA A 121 7.04 -2.15 -7.39
C ALA A 121 7.27 -1.37 -8.68
N ARG A 122 6.60 -1.76 -9.77
CA ARG A 122 6.69 -1.07 -11.08
C ARG A 122 6.15 0.35 -11.05
N ARG A 123 5.23 0.67 -10.13
CA ARG A 123 4.77 2.05 -9.86
C ARG A 123 5.88 2.95 -9.34
N LEU A 124 6.91 2.36 -8.72
CA LEU A 124 8.01 3.07 -8.06
C LEU A 124 9.26 3.21 -8.94
N ASP A 125 9.55 2.20 -9.76
CA ASP A 125 10.73 2.07 -10.61
C ASP A 125 10.42 1.14 -11.79
N GLN A 126 10.92 1.43 -13.00
CA GLN A 126 10.72 0.57 -14.17
C GLN A 126 11.41 -0.80 -14.03
N LYS A 127 12.52 -0.85 -13.29
CA LYS A 127 13.28 -2.08 -13.03
C LYS A 127 13.45 -2.27 -11.52
N PRO A 128 12.35 -2.54 -10.80
CA PRO A 128 12.38 -2.66 -9.35
C PRO A 128 13.10 -3.94 -8.92
N ILE A 129 13.52 -3.98 -7.66
CA ILE A 129 14.02 -5.20 -7.03
C ILE A 129 12.91 -5.76 -6.15
N ILE A 130 12.60 -7.04 -6.32
CA ILE A 130 11.63 -7.76 -5.49
C ILE A 130 12.40 -8.51 -4.43
N LEU A 131 12.15 -8.16 -3.19
CA LEU A 131 12.71 -8.83 -2.03
C LEU A 131 11.80 -10.00 -1.66
N GLU A 132 12.42 -11.13 -1.37
CA GLU A 132 11.78 -12.28 -0.74
C GLU A 132 12.14 -12.25 0.75
N ILE A 133 11.13 -12.05 1.60
CA ILE A 133 11.28 -11.96 3.04
C ILE A 133 10.88 -13.31 3.65
N LYS A 134 11.82 -13.97 4.34
CA LYS A 134 11.54 -15.16 5.15
C LYS A 134 10.83 -14.75 6.44
N ALA A 135 9.53 -14.50 6.36
CA ALA A 135 8.76 -13.90 7.43
C ALA A 135 8.61 -14.83 8.66
N GLU A 136 8.50 -16.14 8.45
CA GLU A 136 8.51 -17.13 9.54
C GLU A 136 9.81 -17.06 10.36
N VAL A 137 10.97 -17.03 9.68
CA VAL A 137 12.28 -16.85 10.33
C VAL A 137 12.37 -15.49 11.03
N ALA A 138 11.84 -14.42 10.43
CA ALA A 138 11.84 -13.10 11.08
C ALA A 138 11.02 -13.11 12.38
N THR A 139 9.88 -13.80 12.41
CA THR A 139 9.07 -13.97 13.63
C THR A 139 9.78 -14.79 14.69
N GLU A 140 10.48 -15.88 14.33
CA GLU A 140 11.32 -16.65 15.27
C GLU A 140 12.43 -15.80 15.91
N ASN A 141 12.90 -14.78 15.18
CA ASN A 141 13.87 -13.80 15.66
C ASN A 141 13.22 -12.58 16.37
N GLY A 142 11.92 -12.66 16.69
CA GLY A 142 11.21 -11.66 17.48
C GLY A 142 10.63 -10.48 16.71
N ILE A 143 10.63 -10.50 15.37
CA ILE A 143 10.03 -9.44 14.55
C ILE A 143 8.50 -9.66 14.44
N PRO A 144 7.67 -8.70 14.91
CA PRO A 144 6.21 -8.83 14.85
C PRO A 144 5.67 -8.55 13.44
N PHE A 145 4.54 -9.18 13.11
CA PHE A 145 3.76 -8.95 11.91
C PHE A 145 2.30 -8.73 12.28
N PHE A 146 1.60 -7.94 11.48
CA PHE A 146 0.23 -7.53 11.71
C PHE A 146 -0.60 -7.68 10.42
N LEU A 147 -1.91 -7.90 10.55
CA LEU A 147 -2.85 -8.02 9.43
C LEU A 147 -3.46 -6.68 9.03
#